data_AF-A0A7Z6SR37-F1
#
_entry.id   AF-A0A7Z6SR37-F1
#
_cell.length_a   1.000
_cell.length_b   1.000
_cell.length_c   1.000
_cell.angle_alpha   90.00
_cell.angle_beta   90.00
_cell.angle_gamma   90.00
#
_symmetry.space_group_name_H-M   'P 1'
#
loop_
_entity.id
_entity.type
_entity.pdbx_description
1 polymer ?
#
loop_
_entity_poly.entity_id
_entity_poly.type
_entity_poly.pdbx_seq_one_letter_code
_entity_poly.pdbx_strand_id
1 'polypeptide(L)'
;YIALKKGNAKNYTTQDFEENNSPYTAEITQKLTALKPLEILKPEPFKDGFIVVQLISQIKDELQNFNEAKSALKTRLTQEKTLMALQALAKEKLKDFKGKSVGYVSPNFGGT
;
A
#
# COMPACT_ATOMS: atom_id res chain seq x y z
N TYR A 1 9.74 11.04 -26.35
CA TYR A 1 11.09 10.43 -26.16
C TYR A 1 12.19 11.47 -25.99
N ILE A 2 12.56 12.25 -27.03
CA ILE A 2 13.69 13.19 -26.94
C ILE A 2 13.48 14.28 -25.87
N ALA A 3 12.28 14.84 -25.76
CA ALA A 3 11.96 15.83 -24.71
C ALA A 3 12.08 15.26 -23.29
N LEU A 4 11.65 14.01 -23.08
CA LEU A 4 11.76 13.29 -21.81
C LEU A 4 13.23 13.02 -21.47
N LYS A 5 14.01 12.56 -22.46
CA LYS A 5 15.46 12.34 -22.34
C LYS A 5 16.25 13.61 -22.01
N LYS A 6 15.74 14.77 -22.45
CA LYS A 6 16.35 16.08 -22.18
C LYS A 6 15.79 16.77 -20.93
N GLY A 7 14.91 16.11 -20.17
CA GLY A 7 14.29 16.71 -18.97
C GLY A 7 13.30 17.85 -19.25
N ASN A 8 12.87 18.01 -20.51
CA ASN A 8 12.04 19.13 -20.97
C ASN A 8 10.58 18.72 -21.25
N ALA A 9 10.14 17.56 -20.77
CA ALA A 9 8.76 17.10 -20.97
C ALA A 9 7.80 17.91 -20.09
N LYS A 10 6.76 18.50 -20.69
CA LYS A 10 5.82 19.40 -20.00
C LYS A 10 4.42 18.81 -19.73
N ASN A 11 4.17 17.55 -20.09
CA ASN A 11 2.89 16.87 -19.85
C ASN A 11 3.15 15.37 -19.61
N TYR A 12 3.56 15.02 -18.39
CA TYR A 12 3.76 13.63 -18.00
C TYR A 12 3.07 13.36 -16.67
N THR A 13 2.73 12.11 -16.44
CA THR A 13 2.17 11.63 -15.18
C THR A 13 3.12 10.62 -14.59
N THR A 14 3.36 10.73 -13.29
CA THR A 14 4.03 9.70 -12.50
C THR A 14 2.97 8.81 -11.88
N GLN A 15 3.15 7.51 -11.98
CA GLN A 15 2.27 6.53 -11.36
C GLN A 15 3.09 5.36 -10.83
N ASP A 16 2.66 4.83 -9.71
CA ASP A 16 3.19 3.61 -9.13
C ASP A 16 2.27 2.45 -9.50
N PHE A 17 2.85 1.28 -9.76
CA PHE A 17 2.09 0.06 -10.02
C PHE A 17 2.88 -1.17 -9.58
N GLU A 18 2.16 -2.22 -9.23
CA GLU A 18 2.74 -3.53 -8.97
C GLU A 18 2.85 -4.32 -10.27
N GLU A 19 3.84 -5.20 -10.41
CA GLU A 19 4.04 -6.01 -11.62
C GLU A 19 2.77 -6.81 -11.99
N ASN A 20 2.09 -7.37 -10.99
CA ASN A 20 0.86 -8.15 -11.14
C ASN A 20 -0.39 -7.31 -11.44
N ASN A 21 -0.30 -5.98 -11.30
CA ASN A 21 -1.40 -5.05 -11.55
C ASN A 21 -0.92 -3.88 -12.43
N SER A 22 -0.09 -4.21 -13.44
CA SER A 22 0.46 -3.20 -14.32
C SER A 22 -0.62 -2.64 -15.26
N PRO A 23 -0.67 -1.31 -15.46
CA PRO A 23 -1.54 -0.70 -16.47
C PRO A 23 -1.04 -0.92 -17.90
N TYR A 24 0.14 -1.54 -18.06
CA TYR A 24 0.76 -1.83 -19.36
C TYR A 24 0.62 -3.31 -19.74
N THR A 25 0.83 -3.60 -21.02
CA THR A 25 0.92 -4.98 -21.52
C THR A 25 2.10 -5.71 -20.89
N ALA A 26 2.00 -7.03 -20.74
CA ALA A 26 3.07 -7.87 -20.17
C ALA A 26 4.45 -7.62 -20.79
N GLU A 27 4.52 -7.42 -22.12
CA GLU A 27 5.78 -7.15 -22.83
C GLU A 27 6.44 -5.83 -22.40
N ILE A 28 5.63 -4.76 -22.28
CA ILE A 28 6.10 -3.44 -21.81
C ILE A 28 6.52 -3.54 -20.35
N THR A 29 5.75 -4.25 -19.51
CA THR A 29 6.07 -4.48 -18.10
C THR A 29 7.40 -5.22 -17.95
N GLN A 30 7.62 -6.27 -18.74
CA GLN A 30 8.89 -7.01 -18.74
C GLN A 30 10.07 -6.16 -19.21
N LYS A 31 9.86 -5.29 -20.21
CA LYS A 31 10.89 -4.33 -20.62
C LYS A 31 11.19 -3.33 -19.49
N LEU A 32 10.17 -2.84 -18.78
CA LEU A 32 10.34 -1.93 -17.65
C LEU A 32 11.08 -2.57 -16.47
N THR A 33 10.83 -3.85 -16.17
CA THR A 33 11.55 -4.55 -15.08
C THR A 33 13.02 -4.82 -15.39
N ALA A 34 13.39 -4.85 -16.67
CA ALA A 34 14.78 -5.00 -17.12
C ALA A 34 15.57 -3.67 -17.19
N LEU A 35 14.90 -2.53 -17.11
CA LEU A 35 15.55 -1.21 -17.19
C LEU A 35 16.22 -0.82 -15.88
N LYS A 36 17.25 0.03 -15.98
CA LYS A 36 17.85 0.65 -14.80
C LYS A 36 17.01 1.85 -14.33
N PRO A 37 17.04 2.20 -13.04
CA PRO A 37 16.43 3.44 -12.56
C PRO A 37 16.95 4.65 -13.37
N LEU A 38 16.04 5.60 -13.60
CA LEU A 38 16.16 6.78 -14.46
C LEU A 38 16.28 6.52 -15.97
N GLU A 39 16.30 5.26 -16.41
CA GLU A 39 16.33 4.92 -17.82
C GLU A 39 14.95 5.11 -18.47
N ILE A 40 14.97 5.42 -19.77
CA ILE A 40 13.77 5.72 -20.56
C ILE A 40 13.53 4.60 -21.55
N LEU A 41 12.36 3.98 -21.45
CA LEU A 41 11.88 3.03 -22.44
C LEU A 41 11.71 3.72 -23.79
N LYS A 42 12.18 3.07 -24.86
CA LYS A 42 11.92 3.54 -26.23
C LYS A 42 10.41 3.55 -26.52
N PRO A 43 9.93 4.35 -27.49
CA PRO A 43 8.52 4.34 -27.84
C PRO A 43 8.05 2.92 -28.18
N GLU A 44 7.10 2.42 -27.41
CA GLU A 44 6.47 1.11 -27.63
C GLU A 44 5.01 1.32 -28.03
N PRO A 45 4.45 0.51 -28.95
CA PRO A 45 3.03 0.55 -29.28
C PRO A 45 2.18 0.29 -28.04
N PHE A 46 1.19 1.15 -27.77
CA PHE A 46 0.28 0.99 -26.65
C PHE A 46 -1.09 1.60 -26.97
N LYS A 47 -2.14 0.76 -26.91
CA LYS A 47 -3.50 1.11 -27.37
C LYS A 47 -3.43 1.66 -28.82
N ASP A 48 -3.99 2.83 -29.08
CA ASP A 48 -4.03 3.46 -30.41
C ASP A 48 -2.85 4.41 -30.68
N GLY A 49 -1.71 4.20 -30.04
CA GLY A 49 -0.55 5.08 -30.18
C GLY A 49 0.75 4.50 -29.65
N PHE A 50 1.64 5.37 -29.18
CA PHE A 50 2.93 5.00 -28.60
C PHE A 50 3.05 5.56 -27.19
N ILE A 51 3.67 4.79 -26.30
CA ILE A 51 4.00 5.23 -24.96
C ILE A 51 5.51 5.38 -24.78
N VAL A 52 5.90 6.38 -24.00
CA VAL A 52 7.27 6.59 -23.56
C VAL A 52 7.26 6.72 -22.05
N VAL A 53 7.98 5.86 -21.36
CA VAL A 53 8.01 5.78 -19.91
C VAL A 53 9.44 5.94 -19.42
N GLN A 54 9.64 6.67 -18.33
CA GLN A 54 10.89 6.67 -17.58
C GLN A 54 10.69 5.90 -16.29
N LEU A 55 11.56 4.92 -16.04
CA LEU A 55 11.56 4.22 -14.76
C LEU A 55 12.20 5.14 -13.72
N ILE A 56 11.44 5.67 -12.76
CA ILE A 56 11.99 6.54 -11.72
C ILE A 56 12.71 5.71 -10.67
N SER A 57 12.04 4.70 -10.16
CA SER A 57 12.54 3.76 -9.15
C SER A 57 11.88 2.39 -9.35
N GLN A 58 12.54 1.35 -8.87
CA GLN A 58 11.98 0.00 -8.81
C GLN A 58 12.29 -0.57 -7.43
N ILE A 59 11.26 -1.03 -6.74
CA ILE A 59 11.41 -1.82 -5.52
C ILE A 59 11.35 -3.27 -5.99
N LYS A 60 12.42 -4.01 -5.80
CA LYS A 60 12.40 -5.46 -6.02
C LYS A 60 11.84 -6.09 -4.76
N ASP A 61 10.94 -7.06 -4.95
CA ASP A 61 10.56 -7.97 -3.88
C ASP A 61 11.78 -8.82 -3.54
N GLU A 62 12.64 -8.29 -2.68
CA GLU A 62 13.65 -9.07 -2.02
C GLU A 62 12.93 -9.92 -0.96
N LEU A 63 13.07 -11.24 -1.08
CA LEU A 63 12.63 -12.15 -0.04
C LEU A 63 13.32 -11.75 1.25
N GLN A 64 12.54 -11.31 2.23
CA GLN A 64 13.04 -11.07 3.58
C GLN A 64 13.75 -12.32 4.08
N ASN A 65 14.94 -12.15 4.66
CA ASN A 65 15.63 -13.29 5.23
C ASN A 65 14.85 -13.81 6.46
N PHE A 66 15.09 -15.07 6.82
CA PHE A 66 14.36 -15.73 7.90
C PHE A 66 14.38 -14.95 9.22
N ASN A 67 15.49 -14.29 9.54
CA ASN A 67 15.63 -13.56 10.81
C ASN A 67 14.77 -12.29 10.83
N GLU A 68 14.74 -11.55 9.72
CA GLU A 68 13.89 -10.37 9.55
C GLU A 68 12.41 -10.76 9.60
N ALA A 69 12.03 -11.77 8.82
CA ALA A 69 10.66 -12.28 8.78
C ALA A 69 10.20 -12.79 10.16
N LYS A 70 11.05 -13.55 10.86
CA LYS A 70 10.75 -14.07 12.21
C LYS A 70 10.53 -12.95 13.23
N SER A 71 11.33 -11.89 13.19
CA SER A 71 11.20 -10.74 14.08
C SER A 71 9.86 -10.01 13.84
N ALA A 72 9.54 -9.73 12.58
CA ALA A 72 8.27 -9.11 12.20
C ALA A 72 7.06 -9.97 12.59
N LEU A 73 7.11 -11.27 12.32
CA LEU A 73 6.02 -12.20 12.65
C LEU A 73 5.80 -12.33 14.16
N LYS A 74 6.88 -12.36 14.95
CA LYS A 74 6.79 -12.44 16.42
C LYS A 74 6.09 -11.21 17.01
N THR A 75 6.41 -10.02 16.50
CA THR A 75 5.76 -8.77 16.92
C THR A 75 4.27 -8.82 16.62
N ARG A 76 3.90 -9.17 15.38
CA ARG A 76 2.49 -9.29 14.97
C ARG A 76 1.72 -10.32 15.81
N LEU A 77 2.29 -11.50 16.01
CA LEU A 77 1.67 -12.55 16.84
C LEU A 77 1.45 -12.08 18.28
N THR A 78 2.38 -11.30 18.84
CA THR A 78 2.26 -10.76 20.20
C THR A 78 1.13 -9.74 20.27
N GLN A 79 1.00 -8.86 19.27
CA GLN A 79 -0.08 -7.88 19.18
C GLN A 79 -1.45 -8.56 19.06
N GLU A 80 -1.58 -9.56 18.18
CA GLU A 80 -2.82 -10.31 18.01
C GLU A 80 -3.24 -11.03 19.30
N LYS A 81 -2.30 -11.70 19.97
CA LYS A 81 -2.57 -12.33 21.28
C LYS A 81 -2.98 -11.33 22.34
N THR A 82 -2.33 -10.16 22.37
CA THR A 82 -2.65 -9.08 23.32
C THR A 82 -4.06 -8.56 23.09
N LEU A 83 -4.43 -8.33 21.83
CA LEU A 83 -5.76 -7.88 21.45
C LEU A 83 -6.84 -8.91 21.85
N MET A 84 -6.60 -10.20 21.57
CA MET A 84 -7.51 -11.27 21.97
C MET A 84 -7.68 -11.34 23.49
N ALA A 85 -6.58 -11.22 24.25
CA ALA A 85 -6.62 -11.22 25.71
C ALA A 85 -7.41 -10.01 26.27
N LEU A 86 -7.19 -8.81 25.71
CA LEU A 86 -7.94 -7.62 26.08
C LEU A 86 -9.44 -7.75 25.78
N GLN A 87 -9.79 -8.30 24.62
CA GLN A 87 -11.19 -8.56 24.25
C GLN A 87 -11.85 -9.59 25.19
N ALA A 88 -11.13 -10.65 25.56
CA ALA A 88 -11.61 -11.63 26.51
C ALA A 88 -11.84 -11.00 27.89
N LEU A 89 -10.88 -10.22 28.38
CA LEU A 89 -10.99 -9.51 29.66
C LEU A 89 -12.14 -8.51 29.66
N ALA A 90 -12.31 -7.73 28.58
CA ALA A 90 -13.43 -6.82 28.44
C ALA A 90 -14.78 -7.56 28.48
N LYS A 91 -14.90 -8.69 27.77
CA LYS A 91 -16.10 -9.53 27.80
C LYS A 91 -16.39 -10.08 29.20
N GLU A 92 -15.37 -10.50 29.95
CA GLU A 92 -15.54 -10.95 31.33
C GLU A 92 -16.01 -9.81 32.24
N LYS A 93 -15.35 -8.65 32.18
CA LYS A 93 -15.70 -7.50 33.01
C LYS A 93 -17.09 -6.94 32.70
N LEU A 94 -17.57 -7.08 31.46
CA LEU A 94 -18.94 -6.72 31.08
C LEU A 94 -20.00 -7.63 31.71
N LYS A 95 -19.69 -8.90 32.03
CA LYS A 95 -20.65 -9.80 32.68
C LYS A 95 -21.01 -9.33 34.08
N ASP A 96 -20.03 -8.78 34.79
CA ASP A 96 -20.19 -8.26 36.15
C ASP A 96 -20.53 -6.76 36.18
N PHE A 97 -20.68 -6.13 35.02
CA PHE A 97 -20.98 -4.70 34.92
C PHE A 97 -22.42 -4.42 35.37
N LYS A 98 -22.55 -3.89 36.59
CA LYS A 98 -23.82 -3.37 37.14
C LYS A 98 -23.91 -1.86 36.99
N GLY A 99 -23.95 -1.38 35.74
CA GLY A 99 -24.26 0.02 35.43
C GLY A 99 -25.73 0.19 35.04
N LYS A 100 -26.36 1.30 35.44
CA LYS A 100 -27.63 1.71 34.86
C LYS A 100 -27.37 2.29 33.47
N SER A 101 -28.10 1.82 32.46
CA SER A 101 -28.13 2.46 31.14
C SER A 101 -28.73 3.86 31.31
N VAL A 102 -27.92 4.90 31.09
CA VAL A 102 -28.32 6.31 31.18
C VAL A 102 -28.82 6.86 29.83
N GLY A 103 -29.02 5.99 28.82
CA GLY A 103 -29.41 6.40 27.47
C GLY A 103 -28.28 7.12 26.72
N TYR A 104 -28.58 7.58 25.50
CA TYR A 104 -27.67 8.44 24.73
C TYR A 104 -27.86 9.89 25.16
N VAL A 105 -26.78 10.53 25.64
CA VAL A 105 -26.78 11.99 25.87
C VAL A 105 -26.47 12.66 24.53
N SER A 106 -27.48 13.25 23.90
CA SER A 106 -27.26 14.09 22.72
C SER A 106 -26.64 15.43 23.14
N PRO A 107 -25.84 16.10 22.29
CA PRO A 107 -25.30 17.44 22.58
C PRO A 107 -26.37 18.49 22.90
N ASN A 108 -27.64 18.22 22.55
CA ASN A 108 -28.79 19.08 22.82
C ASN A 108 -29.56 18.66 24.08
N PHE A 109 -28.95 17.89 24.98
CA PHE A 109 -29.58 17.49 26.24
C PHE A 109 -29.71 18.70 27.18
N GLY A 110 -30.80 19.45 27.04
CA GLY A 110 -31.28 20.41 28.02
C GLY A 110 -31.99 19.66 29.13
N GLY A 111 -31.25 19.23 30.15
CA GLY A 111 -31.83 18.59 31.33
C GLY A 111 -32.87 19.50 32.01
N THR A 112 -33.97 18.91 32.48
CA THR A 112 -34.92 19.56 33.39
C THR A 112 -34.42 19.50 34.83
#